data_AF-A0A1C6EK96-F1
#
_entry.id   AF-A0A1C6EK96-F1
#
_cell.length_a   1.000
_cell.length_b   1.000
_cell.length_c   1.000
_cell.angle_alpha   90.00
_cell.angle_beta   90.00
_cell.angle_gamma   90.00
#
_symmetry.space_group_name_H-M   'P 1'
#
loop_
_entity.id
_entity.type
_entity.pdbx_description
1 polymer ?
#
loop_
_entity_poly.entity_id
_entity_poly.type
_entity_poly.pdbx_seq_one_letter_code
_entity_poly.pdbx_strand_id
1 'polypeptide(L)' 'MKGYVTEAGYMGLVDGRYMLFSDEADYRDYLSE' A
#
# COMPACT_ATOMS: atom_id res chain seq x y z
N MET A 1 -7.58 -6.89 -0.11
CA MET A 1 -6.34 -6.08 0.01
C MET A 1 -5.38 -6.76 0.97
N LYS A 2 -4.08 -6.80 0.68
CA LYS A 2 -3.03 -7.28 1.60
C LYS A 2 -2.20 -6.11 2.17
N GLY A 3 -2.87 -5.04 2.58
CA GLY A 3 -2.22 -3.89 3.22
C GLY A 3 -2.95 -3.46 4.49
N TYR A 4 -2.30 -2.62 5.30
CA TYR A 4 -2.85 -2.10 6.55
C TYR A 4 -2.43 -0.65 6.78
N VAL A 5 -3.28 0.09 7.50
CA VAL A 5 -3.02 1.49 7.85
C VAL A 5 -2.10 1.55 9.07
N THR A 6 -1.15 2.47 9.02
CA THR A 6 -0.21 2.82 10.10
C THR A 6 -0.27 4.32 10.37
N GLU A 7 0.33 4.80 11.46
CA GLU A 7 0.42 6.25 11.73
C GLU A 7 1.18 7.03 10.64
N ALA A 8 1.99 6.34 9.83
CA ALA A 8 2.75 6.94 8.74
C ALA A 8 2.07 6.88 7.36
N GLY A 9 0.94 6.18 7.22
CA GLY A 9 0.25 5.97 5.93
C GLY A 9 -0.22 4.53 5.72
N TYR A 10 -0.41 4.10 4.47
CA TYR A 10 -0.88 2.77 4.11
C TYR A 10 0.27 1.84 3.71
N MET A 11 0.40 0.72 4.41
CA MET A 11 1.44 -0.25 4.17
C MET A 11 0.93 -1.34 3.22
N GLY A 12 1.22 -1.19 1.93
CA GLY A 12 0.77 -2.07 0.85
C GLY A 12 1.73 -3.21 0.55
N LEU A 13 1.24 -4.43 0.35
CA LEU A 13 2.07 -5.57 -0.07
C LEU A 13 2.22 -5.59 -1.60
N VAL A 14 3.46 -5.49 -2.06
CA VAL A 14 3.87 -5.54 -3.47
C VAL A 14 5.02 -6.52 -3.60
N ASP A 15 4.90 -7.48 -4.52
CA ASP A 15 5.92 -8.49 -4.82
C ASP A 15 6.51 -9.19 -3.56
N GLY A 16 5.64 -9.48 -2.58
CA GLY A 16 6.03 -10.14 -1.33
C GLY A 16 6.72 -9.23 -0.30
N ARG A 17 6.79 -7.91 -0.52
CA ARG A 17 7.34 -6.92 0.41
C ARG A 17 6.32 -5.83 0.74
N TYR A 18 6.42 -5.29 1.95
CA TYR A 18 5.60 -4.15 2.36
C TYR A 18 6.26 -2.84 1.92
N MET A 19 5.51 -2.00 1.23
CA MET A 19 5.88 -0.66 0.82
C MET A 19 4.91 0.37 1.42
N LEU A 20 5.44 1.52 1.83
CA LEU A 20 4.66 2.61 2.41
C LEU A 20 4.10 3.48 1.28
N PHE A 21 2.78 3.68 1.32
CA PHE A 21 2.02 4.59 0.47
C PHE A 21 1.38 5.67 1.34
N SER A 22 1.04 6.80 0.73
CA SER A 22 0.31 7.88 1.42
C SER A 22 -1.03 7.39 1.96
N ASP A 23 -1.79 6.65 1.14
CA ASP A 23 -3.05 6.04 1.51
C ASP A 23 -3.38 4.79 0.67
N GLU A 24 -4.55 4.19 0.91
CA GLU A 24 -4.98 2.97 0.20
C GLU A 24 -5.19 3.23 -1.30
N ALA A 25 -5.64 4.42 -1.71
CA ALA A 25 -5.87 4.74 -3.10
C ALA A 25 -4.55 4.76 -3.88
N ASP A 26 -3.48 5.36 -3.35
CA ASP A 26 -2.13 5.29 -3.91
C ASP A 26 -1.66 3.84 -4.10
N TYR A 27 -1.90 2.96 -3.11
CA TYR A 27 -1.58 1.53 -3.23
C TYR A 27 -2.39 0.84 -4.33
N ARG A 28 -3.68 1.19 -4.46
CA ARG A 28 -4.57 0.61 -5.47
C ARG A 28 -4.21 1.07 -6.87
N ASP A 29 -3.83 2.33 -7.03
CA ASP A 29 -3.37 2.90 -8.28
C ASP A 29 -2.08 2.20 -8.72
N TYR A 30 -1.11 2.09 -7.81
CA TYR A 30 0.15 1.37 -8.04
C TYR A 30 -0.04 -0.11 -8.42
N LEU A 31 -1.04 -0.81 -7.86
CA LEU A 31 -1.33 -2.20 -8.24
C LEU A 31 -2.12 -2.33 -9.55
N SER A 32 -2.77 -1.26 -9.99
CA SER A 32 -3.56 -1.25 -11.22
C SER A 32 -2.73 -0.87 -12.45
N GLU A 33 -1.53 -0.33 -12.26
CA GLU A 33 -0.49 -0.18 -13.29
C GLU A 33 0.33 -1.47 -13.48
#